data_AF-W1WUP4-F1
#
_entry.id   AF-W1WUP4-F1
#
_cell.length_a   1.000
_cell.length_b   1.000
_cell.length_c   1.000
_cell.angle_alpha   90.00
_cell.angle_beta   90.00
_cell.angle_gamma   90.00
#
_symmetry.space_group_name_H-M   'P 1'
#
loop_
_entity.id
_entity.type
_entity.pdbx_description
1 polymer ?
#
loop_
_entity_poly.entity_id
_entity_poly.type
_entity_poly.pdbx_seq_one_letter_code
_entity_poly.pdbx_strand_id
1 'polypeptide(L)'
;MDVKLLSVKDLSIRWQKDEGTIRRYIKEGILSPCNGVPGMMFHPKYIAELEGVQIEKFSPLEKRRLENEKNELQKENVELKELLREYNMISAKSLKVFVI
;
A
#
# COMPACT_ATOMS: atom_id res chain seq x y z
N MET A 1 -14.86 7.65 -0.26
CA MET A 1 -15.74 6.47 -0.05
C MET A 1 -15.89 6.28 1.45
N ASP A 2 -17.11 6.38 1.96
CA ASP A 2 -17.38 6.08 3.37
C ASP A 2 -17.17 4.59 3.63
N VAL A 3 -16.25 4.26 4.54
CA VAL A 3 -15.98 2.87 4.91
C VAL A 3 -16.93 2.48 6.03
N LYS A 4 -17.95 1.68 5.68
CA LYS A 4 -18.87 1.09 6.66
C LYS A 4 -18.19 -0.11 7.34
N LEU A 5 -18.03 -0.05 8.66
CA LEU A 5 -17.53 -1.16 9.46
C LEU A 5 -18.55 -2.29 9.55
N LEU A 6 -18.07 -3.53 9.66
CA LEU A 6 -18.86 -4.75 9.78
C LEU A 6 -19.03 -5.12 11.25
N SER A 7 -20.23 -5.48 11.66
CA SER A 7 -20.51 -6.01 13.00
C SER A 7 -20.35 -7.53 13.07
N VAL A 8 -20.40 -8.09 14.28
CA VAL A 8 -20.50 -9.55 14.52
C VAL A 8 -21.67 -10.18 13.76
N LYS A 9 -22.81 -9.48 13.68
CA LYS A 9 -24.00 -9.94 12.94
C LYS A 9 -23.76 -9.93 11.43
N ASP A 10 -23.04 -8.95 10.91
CA ASP A 10 -22.72 -8.92 9.48
C ASP A 10 -21.80 -10.08 9.11
N LEU A 11 -20.83 -10.40 9.97
CA LEU A 11 -19.94 -11.55 9.77
C LEU A 11 -20.65 -12.90 9.91
N SER A 12 -21.60 -13.00 10.85
CA SER A 12 -22.38 -14.24 11.05
C SER A 12 -23.21 -14.56 9.80
N ILE A 13 -23.84 -13.55 9.20
CA ILE A 13 -24.57 -13.68 7.93
C ILE A 13 -23.60 -14.01 6.78
N ARG A 14 -22.47 -13.30 6.67
CA ARG A 14 -21.50 -13.46 5.58
C ARG A 14 -20.90 -14.86 5.52
N TRP A 15 -20.56 -15.46 6.66
CA TRP A 15 -19.96 -16.79 6.73
C TRP A 15 -20.94 -17.92 7.05
N GLN A 16 -22.24 -17.61 7.13
CA GLN A 16 -23.29 -18.56 7.51
C GLN A 16 -22.95 -19.30 8.82
N LYS A 17 -22.51 -18.54 9.83
CA LYS A 17 -22.20 -19.04 11.18
C LYS A 17 -23.11 -18.36 12.19
N ASP A 18 -23.23 -18.96 13.37
CA ASP A 18 -23.88 -18.29 14.50
C ASP A 18 -22.98 -17.20 15.09
N GLU A 19 -23.61 -16.18 15.70
CA GLU A 19 -22.87 -15.09 16.35
C GLU A 19 -21.94 -15.57 17.49
N GLY A 20 -22.28 -16.69 18.14
CA GLY A 20 -21.46 -17.31 19.17
C GLY A 20 -20.14 -17.84 18.62
N THR A 21 -20.17 -18.48 17.45
CA THR A 21 -18.97 -18.92 16.72
C THR A 21 -18.08 -17.73 16.34
N ILE A 22 -18.67 -16.62 15.87
CA ILE A 22 -17.89 -15.41 15.58
C ILE A 22 -17.22 -14.86 16.87
N ARG A 23 -17.96 -14.80 17.98
CA ARG A 23 -17.40 -14.38 19.28
C ARG A 23 -16.31 -15.33 19.77
N ARG A 24 -16.43 -16.63 19.48
CA ARG A 24 -15.39 -17.62 19.80
C ARG A 24 -14.11 -17.33 19.02
N TYR A 25 -14.20 -17.04 17.73
CA TYR A 25 -13.04 -16.64 16.93
C TYR A 25 -12.34 -15.39 17.45
N ILE A 26 -13.10 -14.43 18.00
CA ILE A 26 -12.51 -13.26 18.67
C ILE A 26 -11.77 -13.68 19.94
N LYS A 27 -12.39 -14.53 20.78
CA LYS A 27 -11.78 -15.03 22.02
C LYS A 27 -10.52 -15.87 21.77
N GLU A 28 -10.51 -16.64 20.68
CA GLU A 28 -9.38 -17.46 20.23
C GLU A 28 -8.31 -16.64 19.51
N GLY A 29 -8.52 -15.33 19.29
CA GLY A 29 -7.56 -14.43 18.63
C GLY A 29 -7.50 -14.59 17.10
N ILE A 30 -8.40 -15.39 16.51
CA ILE A 30 -8.52 -15.57 15.05
C ILE A 30 -9.07 -14.29 14.40
N LEU A 31 -9.99 -13.60 15.07
CA LEU A 31 -10.56 -12.32 14.62
C LEU A 31 -10.22 -11.19 15.57
N SER A 32 -9.63 -10.12 15.04
CA SER A 32 -9.33 -8.91 15.80
C SER A 32 -10.32 -7.79 15.46
N PRO A 33 -11.12 -7.30 16.43
CA PRO A 33 -11.97 -6.15 16.22
C PRO A 33 -11.14 -4.85 16.12
N CYS A 34 -11.71 -3.82 15.52
CA CYS A 34 -11.11 -2.49 15.46
C CYS A 34 -11.07 -1.83 16.83
N ASN A 35 -9.97 -1.15 17.14
CA ASN A 35 -9.81 -0.40 18.38
C ASN A 35 -10.45 1.00 18.24
N GLY A 36 -11.03 1.50 19.33
CA GLY A 36 -11.55 2.87 19.41
C GLY A 36 -12.95 3.08 18.81
N VAL A 37 -13.68 2.01 18.50
CA VAL A 37 -15.08 2.08 18.03
C VAL A 37 -16.02 1.39 19.02
N PRO A 38 -17.26 1.89 19.21
CA PRO A 38 -18.25 1.25 20.07
C PRO A 38 -18.62 -0.14 19.55
N GLY A 39 -18.44 -1.16 20.40
CA GLY A 39 -18.77 -2.55 20.08
C GLY A 39 -17.71 -3.31 19.29
N MET A 40 -18.00 -4.58 18.97
CA MET A 40 -17.12 -5.44 18.18
C MET A 40 -17.36 -5.20 16.69
N MET A 41 -16.57 -4.29 16.13
CA MET A 41 -16.65 -3.91 14.72
C MET A 41 -15.37 -4.30 13.98
N PHE A 42 -15.47 -4.56 12.68
CA PHE A 42 -14.39 -5.07 11.84
C PHE A 42 -14.28 -4.24 10.57
N HIS A 43 -13.04 -3.95 10.17
CA HIS A 43 -12.80 -3.25 8.93
C HIS A 43 -13.04 -4.20 7.74
N PRO A 44 -13.84 -3.83 6.71
CA PRO A 44 -14.14 -4.70 5.57
C PRO A 44 -12.88 -5.23 4.86
N LYS A 45 -11.85 -4.38 4.77
CA LYS A 45 -10.54 -4.74 4.21
C LYS A 45 -9.85 -5.89 4.97
N TYR A 46 -9.85 -5.82 6.30
CA TYR A 46 -9.25 -6.86 7.16
C TYR A 46 -9.98 -8.21 6.97
N ILE A 47 -11.30 -8.16 6.86
CA ILE A 47 -12.13 -9.36 6.63
C ILE A 47 -11.86 -9.96 5.25
N ALA A 48 -11.75 -9.13 4.21
CA ALA A 48 -11.45 -9.61 2.87
C ALA A 48 -10.02 -10.20 2.75
N GLU A 49 -9.03 -9.65 3.47
CA GLU A 49 -7.69 -10.25 3.58
C GLU A 49 -7.74 -11.64 4.26
N LEU A 50 -8.55 -11.80 5.31
CA LEU A 50 -8.76 -13.10 5.98
C LEU A 50 -9.46 -14.13 5.09
N GLU A 51 -10.34 -13.70 4.19
CA GLU A 51 -11.02 -14.55 3.23
C GLU A 51 -10.13 -14.97 2.05
N GLY A 52 -8.86 -14.54 2.03
CA GLY A 52 -7.93 -14.82 0.94
C GLY A 52 -8.25 -14.04 -0.34
N VAL A 53 -9.12 -13.02 -0.28
CA VAL A 53 -9.40 -12.13 -1.40
C VAL A 53 -8.23 -11.15 -1.48
N GLN A 54 -7.41 -11.27 -2.53
CA GLN A 54 -6.40 -10.26 -2.81
C GLN A 54 -7.08 -8.96 -3.21
N ILE A 55 -7.17 -8.03 -2.26
CA ILE A 55 -7.60 -6.66 -2.52
C ILE A 55 -6.41 -5.96 -3.17
N GLU A 56 -6.35 -5.96 -4.49
CA GLU A 56 -5.36 -5.16 -5.20
C GLU A 56 -5.52 -3.70 -4.75
N LYS A 57 -4.46 -3.13 -4.16
CA LYS A 57 -4.47 -1.76 -3.63
C LYS A 57 -4.71 -0.69 -4.70
N PHE A 58 -4.52 -1.04 -5.97
CA PHE A 58 -4.67 -0.18 -7.12
C PHE A 58 -5.55 -0.86 -8.16
N SER A 59 -6.44 -0.12 -8.79
CA SER A 59 -7.10 -0.57 -10.02
C SER A 59 -6.06 -0.90 -11.11
N PRO A 60 -6.30 -1.85 -12.02
CA PRO A 60 -5.37 -2.15 -13.12
C PRO A 60 -4.95 -0.91 -13.93
N LEU A 61 -5.86 0.07 -14.08
CA LEU A 61 -5.57 1.33 -14.75
C LEU A 61 -4.64 2.22 -13.93
N GLU A 62 -4.87 2.29 -12.63
CA GLU A 62 -4.06 3.08 -11.71
C GLU A 62 -2.66 2.49 -11.54
N LYS A 63 -2.56 1.16 -11.51
CA LYS A 63 -1.28 0.44 -11.55
C LYS A 63 -0.48 0.76 -12.82
N ARG A 64 -1.12 0.74 -14.00
CA ARG A 64 -0.47 1.15 -15.26
C ARG A 64 -0.02 2.61 -15.24
N ARG A 65 -0.83 3.51 -14.70
CA ARG A 65 -0.48 4.93 -14.55
C ARG A 65 0.77 5.09 -13.67
N LEU A 66 0.79 4.44 -12.51
CA LEU A 66 1.91 4.49 -11.58
C LEU A 66 3.19 3.84 -12.14
N GLU A 67 3.07 2.75 -12.90
CA GLU A 67 4.20 2.14 -13.61
C GLU A 67 4.79 3.07 -14.66
N ASN A 68 3.95 3.77 -15.42
CA ASN A 68 4.41 4.77 -16.40
C ASN A 68 5.11 5.94 -15.71
N GLU A 69 4.49 6.51 -14.67
CA GLU A 69 5.05 7.62 -13.90
C GLU A 69 6.40 7.25 -13.27
N LYS A 70 6.51 6.04 -12.73
CA LYS A 70 7.78 5.50 -12.23
C LYS A 70 8.84 5.40 -13.34
N ASN A 71 8.48 4.89 -14.52
CA ASN A 71 9.41 4.73 -15.62
C ASN A 71 9.90 6.08 -16.16
N GLU A 72 9.03 7.08 -16.24
CA GLU A 72 9.38 8.45 -16.62
C GLU A 72 10.36 9.06 -15.61
N LEU A 73 10.03 9.00 -14.31
CA LEU A 73 10.91 9.49 -13.25
C LEU A 73 12.27 8.78 -13.23
N GLN A 74 12.32 7.48 -13.55
CA GLN A 74 13.57 6.74 -13.64
C GLN A 74 14.43 7.21 -14.82
N LYS A 75 13.83 7.51 -15.98
CA LYS A 75 14.55 8.06 -17.13
C LYS A 75 15.13 9.43 -16.83
N GLU A 76 14.32 10.34 -16.29
CA GLU A 76 14.79 11.67 -15.89
C GLU A 76 15.94 11.59 -14.88
N ASN A 77 15.86 10.66 -13.92
CA ASN A 77 16.92 10.48 -12.94
C ASN A 77 18.25 10.01 -13.56
N VAL A 78 18.18 9.14 -14.58
CA VAL A 78 19.37 8.68 -15.32
C VAL A 78 19.97 9.84 -16.11
N GLU A 79 19.16 10.58 -16.87
CA GLU A 79 19.61 11.74 -17.66
C GLU A 79 20.26 12.81 -16.78
N LEU A 80 19.63 13.15 -15.65
CA LEU A 80 20.18 14.12 -14.70
C LEU A 80 21.52 13.67 -14.11
N LYS A 81 21.67 12.37 -13.81
CA LYS A 81 22.94 11.81 -13.31
C LYS A 81 24.05 11.85 -14.36
N GLU A 82 23.72 11.61 -15.63
CA GLU A 82 24.67 11.70 -16.74
C GLU A 82 25.14 13.14 -16.92
N LEU A 83 24.23 14.11 -16.98
CA LEU A 83 24.57 15.53 -17.07
C LEU A 83 25.44 15.98 -15.89
N LEU A 84 25.12 15.53 -14.68
CA LEU A 84 25.89 15.86 -13.49
C LEU A 84 27.31 15.26 -13.55
N ARG A 85 27.46 14.05 -14.11
CA ARG A 85 28.77 13.43 -14.34
C ARG A 85 29.58 14.19 -15.38
N GLU A 86 28.96 14.62 -16.47
CA GLU A 86 29.61 15.44 -17.49
C GLU A 86 30.08 16.78 -16.92
N TYR A 87 29.20 17.46 -16.19
CA TYR A 87 29.53 18.71 -15.50
C TYR A 87 30.73 18.54 -14.56
N ASN A 88 30.72 17.50 -13.71
CA ASN A 88 31.83 17.22 -12.80
C ASN A 88 33.15 16.93 -13.55
N MET A 89 33.08 16.22 -14.67
CA MET A 89 34.25 15.95 -15.50
C MET A 89 34.82 17.24 -16.11
N ILE A 90 33.97 18.13 -16.62
CA ILE A 90 34.38 19.42 -17.16
C ILE A 90 35.00 20.27 -16.06
N SER A 91 34.33 20.39 -14.90
CA SER A 91 34.83 21.13 -13.74
C SER A 91 36.22 20.64 -13.30
N ALA A 92 36.41 19.31 -13.21
CA ALA A 92 37.70 18.72 -12.86
C ALA A 92 38.80 18.99 -13.91
N LYS A 93 38.45 19.00 -15.21
CA LYS A 93 39.38 19.38 -16.29
C LYS A 93 39.75 20.86 -16.22
N SER A 94 38.77 21.74 -16.00
CA SER A 94 39.00 23.17 -15.86
C SER A 94 39.93 23.47 -14.69
N LEU A 95 39.72 22.84 -13.53
CA LEU A 95 40.60 22.98 -12.37
C LEU A 95 42.06 22.60 -12.70
N LYS A 96 42.30 21.56 -13.49
CA LYS A 96 43.66 21.17 -13.90
C LYS A 96 44.36 22.21 -14.78
N VAL A 97 43.61 22.98 -15.57
CA VAL A 97 44.17 24.02 -16.44
C VAL A 97 44.63 25.23 -15.63
N PHE A 98 43.99 25.53 -14.49
CA PHE A 98 44.35 26.67 -13.63
C PHE A 98 45.50 26.39 -12.65
N VAL A 99 46.00 25.15 -12.56
CA VAL A 99 47.08 24.73 -11.63
C VAL A 99 48.40 24.44 -12.39
N ILE A 100 48.54 24.96 -13.61
CA ILE A 100 49.81 25.02 -14.38
C ILE A 100 50.22 26.48 -14.49
#